data_AF-A0A960X3J7-F1
#
_entry.id   AF-A0A960X3J7-F1
#
_cell.length_a   1.000
_cell.length_b   1.000
_cell.length_c   1.000
_cell.angle_alpha   90.00
_cell.angle_beta   90.00
_cell.angle_gamma   90.00
#
_symmetry.space_group_name_H-M   'P 1'
#
loop_
_entity.id
_entity.type
_entity.pdbx_description
1 polymer ?
#
loop_
_entity_poly.entity_id
_entity_poly.type
_entity_poly.pdbx_seq_one_letter_code
_entity_poly.pdbx_strand_id
1 'polypeptide(L)' 'MYGLEKRPKDAFEFDLEKELKSDPKRRKELMDMSENAINELKAGLRKEDPKSEDFEKYGILLHGFTAFQTVASKVK' A
#
# COMPACT_ATOMS: atom_id res chain seq x y z
N MET A 1 19.71 40.10 -14.60
CA MET A 1 20.36 38.79 -14.79
C MET A 1 19.25 37.78 -14.95
N TYR A 2 19.03 37.26 -16.16
CA TYR A 2 18.05 36.19 -16.41
C TYR A 2 18.81 35.03 -17.05
N GLY A 3 18.77 33.86 -16.43
CA GLY A 3 19.49 32.71 -16.98
C GLY A 3 19.47 31.49 -16.08
N LEU A 4 18.46 30.65 -16.30
CA LEU A 4 18.46 29.21 -16.03
C LEU A 4 18.36 28.81 -14.56
N GLU A 5 17.21 29.08 -13.94
CA GLU A 5 16.71 28.18 -12.89
C GLU A 5 16.55 26.79 -13.51
N LYS A 6 17.41 25.85 -13.12
CA LYS A 6 17.23 24.44 -13.48
C LYS A 6 15.88 24.02 -12.91
N ARG A 7 14.91 23.72 -13.78
CA ARG A 7 13.68 23.06 -13.33
C ARG A 7 14.12 21.82 -12.55
N PRO A 8 13.65 21.62 -11.31
CA PRO A 8 13.96 20.41 -10.59
C PRO A 8 13.57 19.24 -11.50
N LYS A 9 14.50 18.33 -11.75
CA LYS A 9 14.17 17.09 -12.45
C LYS A 9 13.07 16.43 -11.63
N ASP A 10 11.95 16.12 -12.28
CA ASP A 10 10.88 15.36 -11.65
C ASP A 10 11.49 14.10 -11.05
N ALA A 11 11.18 13.83 -9.79
CA ALA A 11 11.63 12.62 -9.13
C ALA A 11 11.15 11.41 -9.91
N PHE A 12 11.93 10.33 -9.92
CA PHE A 12 11.46 9.07 -10.49
C PHE A 12 10.16 8.68 -9.80
N GLU A 13 9.12 8.44 -10.59
CA GLU A 13 7.79 8.12 -10.12
C GLU A 13 7.37 6.78 -10.71
N PHE A 14 6.99 5.86 -9.84
CA PHE A 14 6.52 4.54 -10.23
C PHE A 14 5.15 4.64 -10.92
N ASP A 15 4.83 3.69 -11.80
CA ASP A 15 3.56 3.70 -12.53
C ASP A 15 2.35 3.63 -11.57
N LEU A 16 2.47 2.86 -10.48
CA LEU A 16 1.44 2.81 -9.44
C LEU A 16 1.27 4.16 -8.73
N GLU A 17 2.36 4.90 -8.49
CA GLU A 17 2.25 6.23 -7.87
C GLU A 17 1.51 7.20 -8.81
N LYS A 18 1.80 7.15 -10.11
CA LYS A 18 1.05 7.93 -11.12
C LYS A 18 -0.42 7.57 -11.15
N GLU A 19 -0.76 6.29 -11.13
CA GLU A 19 -2.14 5.79 -11.11
C GLU A 19 -2.87 6.31 -9.87
N LEU A 20 -2.27 6.17 -8.68
CA LEU A 20 -2.89 6.58 -7.41
C LEU A 20 -3.09 8.11 -7.28
N LYS A 21 -2.22 8.92 -7.92
CA LYS A 21 -2.37 10.38 -7.96
C LYS A 21 -3.43 10.84 -8.97
N SER A 22 -3.46 10.19 -10.13
CA SER A 22 -4.33 10.59 -11.24
C SER A 22 -5.77 10.10 -11.08
N ASP A 23 -6.01 8.98 -10.39
CA ASP A 23 -7.33 8.40 -10.19
C ASP A 23 -7.65 8.19 -8.68
N PRO A 24 -8.32 9.16 -8.04
CA PRO A 24 -8.75 9.04 -6.64
C PRO A 24 -9.73 7.90 -6.37
N LYS A 25 -10.52 7.49 -7.38
CA LYS A 25 -11.47 6.38 -7.24
C LYS A 25 -10.72 5.07 -7.17
N ARG A 26 -9.76 4.87 -8.07
CA ARG A 26 -8.87 3.71 -8.08
C ARG A 26 -8.06 3.59 -6.80
N ARG A 27 -7.55 4.72 -6.29
CA ARG A 27 -6.89 4.76 -4.97
C ARG A 27 -7.83 4.29 -3.86
N LYS A 28 -9.07 4.78 -3.83
CA LYS A 28 -10.06 4.34 -2.83
C LYS A 28 -10.35 2.84 -2.95
N GLU A 29 -10.58 2.34 -4.16
CA GLU A 29 -10.82 0.91 -4.41
C GLU A 29 -9.67 0.04 -3.88
N LEU A 30 -8.41 0.41 -4.15
CA LEU A 30 -7.25 -0.33 -3.66
C LEU A 30 -7.11 -0.27 -2.13
N MET A 31 -7.45 0.86 -1.51
CA MET A 31 -7.46 1.00 -0.05
C MET A 31 -8.57 0.15 0.58
N ASP A 32 -9.77 0.16 0.01
CA ASP A 32 -10.91 -0.65 0.48
C ASP A 32 -10.62 -2.15 0.33
N MET A 33 -10.02 -2.57 -0.79
CA MET A 33 -9.56 -3.95 -1.01
C MET A 33 -8.52 -4.37 0.03
N SER A 34 -7.52 -3.51 0.29
CA SER A 34 -6.50 -3.78 1.29
C SER A 34 -7.08 -3.88 2.70
N GLU A 35 -8.06 -3.04 3.04
CA GLU A 35 -8.73 -3.06 4.34
C GLU A 35 -9.52 -4.36 4.53
N ASN A 36 -10.25 -4.80 3.52
CA ASN A 36 -10.97 -6.08 3.55
C ASN A 36 -10.01 -7.25 3.74
N ALA A 37 -8.90 -7.29 2.98
CA ALA A 37 -7.87 -8.32 3.13
C ALA A 37 -7.26 -8.33 4.55
N ILE A 38 -6.97 -7.17 5.13
CA ILE A 38 -6.48 -7.06 6.51
C ILE A 38 -7.48 -7.65 7.51
N ASN A 39 -8.77 -7.35 7.34
CA ASN A 39 -9.81 -7.84 8.24
C ASN A 39 -9.99 -9.37 8.12
N GLU A 40 -9.93 -9.90 6.90
CA GLU A 40 -9.95 -11.35 6.65
C GLU A 40 -8.72 -12.05 7.26
N LEU A 41 -7.52 -11.50 7.06
CA LEU A 41 -6.28 -12.05 7.61
C LEU A 41 -6.29 -12.03 9.15
N LYS A 42 -6.75 -10.93 9.77
CA LYS A 42 -6.95 -10.85 11.23
C LYS A 42 -7.94 -11.90 11.73
N ALA A 43 -9.01 -12.15 10.99
CA ALA A 43 -9.99 -13.17 11.34
C ALA A 43 -9.40 -14.60 11.23
N GLY A 44 -8.55 -14.85 10.22
CA GLY A 44 -7.81 -16.09 10.08
C GLY A 44 -6.81 -16.32 11.20
N LEU A 45 -6.00 -15.33 11.53
CA LEU A 45 -5.02 -15.41 12.63
C LEU A 45 -5.63 -15.72 14.00
N ARG A 46 -6.91 -15.37 14.23
CA ARG A 46 -7.62 -15.72 15.46
C ARG A 46 -8.06 -17.19 15.53
N LYS A 47 -8.10 -17.88 14.38
CA LYS A 47 -8.55 -19.27 14.24
C LYS A 47 -7.38 -20.25 14.16
N GLU A 48 -6.24 -19.82 13.62
CA GLU A 48 -5.05 -20.64 13.44
C GLU A 48 -4.24 -20.82 14.74
N ASP A 49 -3.58 -21.97 14.87
CA ASP A 49 -2.60 -22.23 15.94
C ASP A 49 -1.36 -21.34 15.72
N PRO A 50 -0.87 -20.58 16.72
CA PRO A 50 0.34 -19.78 16.62
C PRO A 50 1.60 -20.51 16.11
N LYS A 51 1.64 -21.84 16.19
CA LYS A 51 2.75 -22.67 15.69
C LYS A 51 2.54 -23.23 14.29
N SER A 52 1.40 -22.97 13.66
CA SER A 52 1.14 -23.43 12.31
C SER A 52 1.87 -22.58 11.28
N GLU A 53 2.31 -23.19 10.18
CA GLU A 53 2.86 -22.43 9.05
C GLU A 53 1.86 -21.42 8.48
N ASP A 54 0.56 -21.72 8.59
CA ASP A 54 -0.49 -20.84 8.09
C ASP A 54 -0.60 -19.58 8.96
N PHE A 55 -0.39 -19.68 10.27
CA PHE A 55 -0.29 -18.49 11.13
C PHE A 55 0.85 -17.57 10.69
N GLU A 56 2.02 -18.12 10.37
CA GLU A 56 3.15 -17.34 9.87
C GLU A 56 2.85 -16.68 8.51
N LYS A 57 2.29 -17.44 7.57
CA LYS A 57 1.90 -16.92 6.24
C LYS A 57 0.88 -15.79 6.36
N TYR A 58 -0.13 -15.95 7.21
CA TYR A 58 -1.13 -14.91 7.45
C TYR A 58 -0.50 -13.66 8.09
N GLY A 59 0.44 -13.83 9.01
CA GLY A 59 1.20 -12.73 9.62
C GLY A 59 2.01 -11.94 8.60
N ILE A 60 2.71 -12.63 7.69
CA ILE A 60 3.50 -11.99 6.62
C ILE A 60 2.58 -11.17 5.70
N LEU A 61 1.46 -11.75 5.26
CA LEU A 61 0.50 -11.06 4.40
C LEU A 61 -0.10 -9.84 5.11
N LEU A 62 -0.47 -9.97 6.38
CA LEU A 62 -1.03 -8.88 7.17
C LEU A 62 -0.06 -7.70 7.24
N HIS A 63 1.22 -7.97 7.49
CA HIS A 63 2.26 -6.94 7.48
C HIS A 63 2.43 -6.31 6.10
N GLY A 64 2.41 -7.09 5.02
CA GLY A 64 2.48 -6.59 3.65
C GLY A 64 1.35 -5.60 3.33
N PHE A 65 0.09 -5.97 3.59
CA PHE A 65 -1.05 -5.09 3.34
C PHE A 65 -1.05 -3.84 4.23
N THR A 66 -0.61 -3.96 5.49
CA THR A 66 -0.51 -2.81 6.40
C THR A 66 0.58 -1.82 5.94
N ALA A 67 1.71 -2.34 5.47
CA ALA A 67 2.77 -1.54 4.87
C ALA A 67 2.29 -0.84 3.60
N PHE A 68 1.53 -1.55 2.74
CA PHE A 68 0.92 -0.98 1.56
C PHE A 68 0.01 0.21 1.89
N GLN A 69 -0.94 0.07 2.82
CA GLN A 69 -1.80 1.19 3.23
C GLN A 69 -1.00 2.38 3.76
N THR A 70 0.08 2.13 4.50
CA THR A 70 0.97 3.15 5.04
C THR A 70 1.69 3.94 3.95
N VAL A 71 2.12 3.27 2.87
CA VAL A 71 2.77 3.91 1.74
C VAL A 71 1.75 4.61 0.84
N ALA A 72 0.67 3.93 0.48
CA ALA A 72 -0.38 4.44 -0.41
C ALA A 72 -1.06 5.70 0.17
N SER A 73 -1.25 5.78 1.49
CA SER A 73 -1.80 6.98 2.16
C SER A 73 -0.90 8.22 2.09
N LYS A 74 0.41 8.03 1.82
CA LYS A 74 1.37 9.13 1.66
C LYS A 74 1.46 9.63 0.22
N VAL A 75 0.89 8.90 -0.75
CA VAL A 75 0.81 9.30 -2.14
C VAL A 75 -0.25 10.39 -2.28
N LYS A 76 0.21 11.63 -2.50
CA LYS A 76 -0.62 12.83 -2.66
C LYS A 76 -0.87 13.14 -4.13
#